data_AF-A0A842XZZ0-F1
#
_entry.id   AF-A0A842XZZ0-F1
#
_cell.length_a   1.000
_cell.length_b   1.000
_cell.length_c   1.000
_cell.angle_alpha   90.00
_cell.angle_beta   90.00
_cell.angle_gamma   90.00
#
_symmetry.space_group_name_H-M   'P 1'
#
loop_
_entity.id
_entity.type
_entity.pdbx_description
1 polymer ?
#
loop_
_entity_poly.entity_id
_entity_poly.type
_entity_poly.pdbx_seq_one_letter_code
_entity_poly.pdbx_strand_id
1 'polypeptide(L)'
;MLNALDKPAKIIAVGDIVTYNLLSAGVIPDISFVDGRTKRNPASDTIMRGTKHPGFKTVTVNNPAGIITSELLEEISRSMDSDKPVRVFVKGEEDLAALPAIIMAPVSSVIIYGLPDEGAVLVRVTEEKKKEIQSLLDKMKCMEEK
;
A
#
# COMPACT_ATOMS: atom_id res chain seq x y z
N MET A 1 -5.73 20.97 -8.22
CA MET A 1 -4.53 21.34 -7.44
C MET A 1 -3.60 20.13 -7.36
N LEU A 2 -3.01 19.72 -8.50
CA LEU A 2 -2.12 18.54 -8.64
C LEU A 2 -1.02 18.76 -9.72
N ASN A 3 -0.83 19.98 -10.21
CA ASN A 3 0.00 20.29 -11.39
C ASN A 3 1.41 20.81 -11.04
N ALA A 4 2.09 20.22 -10.06
CA ALA A 4 3.49 20.59 -9.76
C ALA A 4 4.33 19.47 -9.13
N LEU A 5 3.92 18.21 -9.29
CA LEU A 5 4.77 17.08 -8.90
C LEU A 5 5.28 16.45 -10.19
N ASP A 6 6.60 16.31 -10.30
CA ASP A 6 7.19 15.35 -11.24
C ASP A 6 6.39 14.05 -11.16
N LYS A 7 6.01 13.53 -12.33
CA LYS A 7 5.17 12.32 -12.42
C LYS A 7 5.85 11.23 -11.58
N PRO A 8 5.20 10.73 -10.51
CA PRO A 8 5.83 9.76 -9.64
C PRO A 8 6.13 8.48 -10.42
N ALA A 9 7.25 7.83 -10.10
CA ALA A 9 7.63 6.57 -10.74
C ALA A 9 6.56 5.47 -10.54
N LYS A 10 5.99 5.40 -9.34
CA LYS A 10 4.83 4.58 -8.99
C LYS A 10 3.91 5.32 -8.01
N ILE A 11 2.61 5.08 -8.09
CA ILE A 11 1.59 5.45 -7.11
C ILE A 11 1.13 4.17 -6.41
N ILE A 12 1.34 4.10 -5.11
CA ILE A 12 1.00 2.92 -4.30
C ILE A 12 -0.03 3.34 -3.25
N ALA A 13 -1.17 2.66 -3.22
CA ALA A 13 -2.24 2.89 -2.25
C ALA A 13 -2.26 1.78 -1.21
N VAL A 14 -2.40 2.14 0.08
CA VAL A 14 -2.59 1.19 1.18
C VAL A 14 -3.88 1.55 1.91
N GLY A 15 -4.82 0.61 1.93
CA GLY A 15 -6.13 0.74 2.56
C GLY A 15 -7.28 0.94 1.57
N ASP A 16 -8.44 0.39 1.94
CA ASP A 16 -9.66 0.39 1.12
C ASP A 16 -10.18 1.79 0.80
N ILE A 17 -10.22 2.70 1.79
CA ILE A 17 -10.72 4.07 1.61
C ILE A 17 -9.83 4.89 0.68
N VAL A 18 -8.52 4.82 0.85
CA VAL A 18 -7.57 5.53 -0.01
C VAL A 18 -7.68 5.04 -1.44
N THR A 19 -7.71 3.72 -1.61
CA THR A 19 -7.86 3.09 -2.93
C THR A 19 -9.17 3.52 -3.59
N TYR A 20 -10.29 3.47 -2.86
CA TYR A 20 -11.59 3.92 -3.34
C TYR A 20 -11.60 5.39 -3.76
N ASN A 21 -11.02 6.27 -2.96
CA ASN A 21 -10.99 7.71 -3.24
C ASN A 21 -10.15 8.04 -4.48
N LEU A 22 -8.98 7.39 -4.64
CA LEU A 22 -8.15 7.57 -5.84
C LEU A 22 -8.90 7.14 -7.10
N LEU A 23 -9.51 5.96 -7.08
CA LEU A 23 -10.28 5.45 -8.22
C LEU A 23 -11.49 6.33 -8.54
N SER A 24 -12.20 6.82 -7.52
CA SER A 24 -13.32 7.74 -7.68
C SER A 24 -12.89 9.08 -8.29
N ALA A 25 -11.65 9.49 -8.07
CA ALA A 25 -11.04 10.67 -8.67
C ALA A 25 -10.42 10.41 -10.07
N GLY A 26 -10.56 9.19 -10.62
CA GLY A 26 -10.00 8.81 -11.92
C GLY A 26 -8.50 8.50 -11.90
N VAL A 27 -7.90 8.32 -10.72
CA VAL A 27 -6.50 7.92 -10.56
C VAL A 27 -6.44 6.43 -10.24
N ILE A 28 -5.84 5.65 -11.15
CA ILE A 28 -5.59 4.23 -10.93
C ILE A 28 -4.18 4.10 -10.34
N PRO A 29 -4.02 3.71 -9.06
CA PRO A 29 -2.69 3.48 -8.51
C PRO A 29 -2.04 2.28 -9.22
N ASP A 30 -0.72 2.29 -9.33
CA ASP A 30 0.04 1.16 -9.91
C ASP A 30 -0.06 -0.08 -9.02
N ILE A 31 -0.16 0.11 -7.70
CA ILE A 31 -0.35 -0.97 -6.74
C ILE A 31 -1.34 -0.52 -5.67
N SER A 32 -2.31 -1.36 -5.31
CA SER A 32 -3.20 -1.12 -4.17
C SER A 32 -3.24 -2.32 -3.22
N PHE A 33 -3.08 -2.09 -1.93
CA PHE A 33 -3.24 -3.07 -0.87
C PHE A 33 -4.56 -2.81 -0.14
N VAL A 34 -5.42 -3.83 -0.06
CA VAL A 34 -6.76 -3.74 0.53
C VAL A 34 -7.11 -5.03 1.26
N ASP A 35 -7.77 -4.96 2.42
CA ASP A 35 -8.19 -6.12 3.22
C ASP A 35 -9.72 -6.27 3.29
N GLY A 36 -10.45 -5.29 2.74
CA GLY A 36 -11.90 -5.23 2.78
C GLY A 36 -12.45 -4.81 4.15
N ARG A 37 -11.66 -4.12 4.96
CA ARG A 37 -12.05 -3.56 6.25
C ARG A 37 -11.77 -2.05 6.26
N THR A 38 -12.53 -1.36 7.11
CA THR A 38 -12.36 0.06 7.40
C THR A 38 -12.54 0.26 8.89
N LYS A 39 -11.57 0.89 9.57
CA LYS A 39 -11.61 1.09 11.03
C LYS A 39 -11.93 -0.21 11.80
N ARG A 40 -11.29 -1.32 11.41
CA ARG A 40 -11.49 -2.69 11.96
C ARG A 40 -12.87 -3.32 11.73
N ASN A 41 -13.79 -2.66 11.05
CA ASN A 41 -15.09 -3.19 10.65
C ASN A 41 -15.08 -3.59 9.17
N PRO A 42 -15.95 -4.51 8.71
CA PRO A 42 -16.10 -4.78 7.28
C PRO A 42 -16.37 -3.50 6.49
N ALA A 43 -15.67 -3.33 5.37
CA ALA A 43 -15.91 -2.22 4.45
C ALA A 43 -17.32 -2.33 3.86
N SER A 44 -17.92 -1.18 3.54
CA SER A 44 -19.23 -1.19 2.89
C SER A 44 -19.14 -1.85 1.51
N ASP A 45 -20.24 -2.43 1.07
CA ASP A 45 -20.43 -2.98 -0.27
C ASP A 45 -19.99 -2.03 -1.39
N THR A 46 -20.23 -0.74 -1.22
CA THR A 46 -19.84 0.31 -2.16
C THR A 46 -18.31 0.42 -2.26
N ILE A 47 -17.61 0.37 -1.13
CA ILE A 47 -16.14 0.42 -1.08
C ILE A 47 -15.57 -0.88 -1.68
N MET A 48 -16.09 -2.04 -1.27
CA MET A 48 -15.65 -3.35 -1.76
C MET A 48 -15.78 -3.50 -3.28
N ARG A 49 -16.84 -2.97 -3.87
CA ARG A 49 -17.01 -2.92 -5.34
C ARG A 49 -16.14 -1.83 -5.95
N GLY A 50 -16.06 -0.67 -5.32
CA GLY A 50 -15.31 0.48 -5.82
C GLY A 50 -13.80 0.27 -5.88
N THR A 51 -13.23 -0.63 -5.07
CA THR A 51 -11.80 -1.00 -5.16
C THR A 51 -11.51 -2.02 -6.28
N LYS A 52 -12.52 -2.64 -6.91
CA LYS A 52 -12.36 -3.65 -7.97
C LYS A 52 -12.42 -3.02 -9.37
N HIS A 53 -11.46 -2.14 -9.67
CA HIS A 53 -11.38 -1.49 -10.98
C HIS A 53 -10.91 -2.50 -12.07
N PRO A 54 -11.50 -2.50 -13.28
CA PRO A 54 -11.15 -3.46 -14.35
C PRO A 54 -9.71 -3.31 -14.88
N GLY A 55 -9.08 -2.16 -14.65
CA GLY A 55 -7.66 -1.94 -14.95
C GLY A 55 -6.69 -2.74 -14.08
N PHE A 56 -7.15 -3.30 -12.96
CA PHE A 56 -6.30 -4.09 -12.08
C PHE A 56 -6.20 -5.55 -12.49
N LYS A 57 -4.99 -6.09 -12.40
CA LYS A 57 -4.80 -7.52 -12.10
C LYS A 57 -4.98 -7.70 -10.58
N THR A 58 -5.92 -8.56 -10.16
CA THR A 58 -6.11 -8.85 -8.73
C THR A 58 -5.33 -10.10 -8.32
N VAL A 59 -4.58 -10.00 -7.22
CA VAL A 59 -3.89 -11.11 -6.55
C VAL A 59 -4.33 -11.13 -5.09
N THR A 60 -4.28 -12.30 -4.44
CA THR A 60 -4.64 -12.46 -3.03
C THR A 60 -3.46 -13.06 -2.27
N VAL A 61 -3.15 -12.49 -1.11
CA VAL A 61 -2.06 -12.93 -0.23
C VAL A 61 -2.56 -13.06 1.21
N ASN A 62 -1.88 -13.84 2.05
CA ASN A 62 -2.16 -13.91 3.48
C ASN A 62 -1.13 -13.11 4.27
N ASN A 63 -1.61 -12.25 5.17
CA ASN A 63 -0.74 -11.48 6.06
C ASN A 63 -1.44 -11.30 7.41
N PRO A 64 -1.18 -12.16 8.42
CA PRO A 64 -1.77 -12.02 9.74
C PRO A 64 -1.44 -10.67 10.38
N ALA A 65 -2.27 -10.25 11.34
CA ALA A 65 -2.09 -8.98 12.02
C ALA A 65 -0.72 -8.89 12.72
N GLY A 66 -0.06 -7.74 12.61
CA GLY A 66 1.25 -7.49 13.21
C GLY A 66 2.44 -8.18 12.53
N ILE A 67 2.24 -8.93 11.44
CA ILE A 67 3.31 -9.67 10.75
C ILE A 67 3.48 -9.13 9.33
N ILE A 68 4.71 -9.15 8.80
CA ILE A 68 5.00 -9.00 7.37
C ILE A 68 5.43 -10.37 6.83
N THR A 69 4.53 -11.07 6.16
CA THR A 69 4.80 -12.41 5.62
C THR A 69 5.70 -12.37 4.39
N SER A 70 6.44 -13.46 4.14
CA SER A 70 7.20 -13.63 2.88
C SER A 70 6.27 -13.58 1.67
N GLU A 71 5.04 -14.08 1.78
CA GLU A 71 4.03 -14.01 0.72
C GLU A 71 3.70 -12.56 0.35
N LEU A 72 3.51 -11.69 1.34
CA LEU A 72 3.30 -10.26 1.11
C LEU A 72 4.54 -9.60 0.49
N LEU A 73 5.74 -9.88 1.00
CA LEU A 73 6.99 -9.33 0.47
C LEU A 73 7.24 -9.70 -0.99
N GLU A 74 7.04 -10.98 -1.33
CA GLU A 74 7.17 -11.47 -2.70
C GLU A 74 6.16 -10.79 -3.62
N GLU A 75 4.92 -10.62 -3.18
CA GLU A 75 3.90 -9.98 -4.01
C GLU A 75 4.14 -8.48 -4.20
N ILE A 76 4.66 -7.78 -3.19
CA ILE A 76 5.10 -6.40 -3.33
C ILE A 76 6.19 -6.32 -4.40
N SER A 77 7.22 -7.16 -4.30
CA SER A 77 8.32 -7.21 -5.27
C SER A 77 7.80 -7.46 -6.69
N ARG A 78 6.97 -8.49 -6.89
CA ARG A 78 6.36 -8.80 -8.19
C ARG A 78 5.49 -7.67 -8.75
N SER A 79 4.80 -6.95 -7.87
CA SER A 79 3.93 -5.83 -8.26
C SER A 79 4.73 -4.60 -8.71
N MET A 80 5.94 -4.39 -8.17
CA MET A 80 6.82 -3.29 -8.61
C MET A 80 7.24 -3.45 -10.07
N ASP A 81 7.52 -4.68 -10.48
CA ASP A 81 7.94 -5.03 -11.85
C ASP A 81 6.77 -5.21 -12.82
N SER A 82 5.53 -5.04 -12.37
CA SER A 82 4.35 -5.21 -13.22
C SER A 82 4.12 -4.01 -14.14
N ASP A 83 3.86 -4.30 -15.42
CA ASP A 83 3.39 -3.33 -16.43
C ASP A 83 1.90 -3.00 -16.30
N LYS A 84 1.16 -3.72 -15.45
CA LYS A 84 -0.26 -3.49 -15.21
C LYS A 84 -0.47 -3.06 -13.76
N PRO A 85 -1.46 -2.19 -13.50
CA PRO A 85 -1.89 -1.93 -12.13
C PRO A 85 -2.24 -3.23 -11.41
N VAL A 86 -1.77 -3.40 -10.17
CA VAL A 86 -2.03 -4.59 -9.36
C VAL A 86 -2.85 -4.24 -8.12
N ARG A 87 -3.92 -5.01 -7.89
CA ARG A 87 -4.68 -4.98 -6.64
C ARG A 87 -4.32 -6.20 -5.81
N VAL A 88 -3.62 -6.00 -4.71
CA VAL A 88 -3.28 -7.02 -3.73
C VAL A 88 -4.37 -7.05 -2.66
N PHE A 89 -5.20 -8.09 -2.69
CA PHE A 89 -6.17 -8.36 -1.63
C PHE A 89 -5.49 -9.12 -0.49
N VAL A 90 -5.40 -8.51 0.67
CA VAL A 90 -4.70 -9.07 1.83
C VAL A 90 -5.71 -9.75 2.74
N LYS A 91 -5.56 -11.05 2.94
CA LYS A 91 -6.27 -11.79 3.98
C LYS A 91 -5.55 -11.57 5.30
N GLY A 92 -6.05 -10.63 6.10
CA GLY A 92 -5.49 -10.26 7.39
C GLY A 92 -5.35 -8.75 7.50
N GLU A 93 -4.14 -8.23 7.67
CA GLU A 93 -3.84 -6.79 7.81
C GLU A 93 -2.97 -6.30 6.65
N GLU A 94 -3.40 -5.23 5.98
CA GLU A 94 -2.72 -4.58 4.85
C GLU A 94 -1.81 -3.41 5.27
N ASP A 95 -2.05 -2.81 6.44
CA ASP A 95 -1.39 -1.58 6.89
C ASP A 95 0.15 -1.70 6.87
N LEU A 96 0.68 -2.83 7.31
CA LEU A 96 2.12 -3.10 7.34
C LEU A 96 2.76 -3.19 5.96
N ALA A 97 1.99 -3.34 4.87
CA ALA A 97 2.52 -3.35 3.51
C ALA A 97 3.19 -2.01 3.13
N ALA A 98 2.81 -0.91 3.78
CA ALA A 98 3.39 0.41 3.52
C ALA A 98 4.92 0.43 3.72
N LEU A 99 5.43 -0.25 4.76
CA LEU A 99 6.86 -0.23 5.10
C LEU A 99 7.74 -0.91 4.03
N PRO A 100 7.53 -2.19 3.66
CA PRO A 100 8.27 -2.82 2.58
C PRO A 100 7.99 -2.16 1.22
N ALA A 101 6.77 -1.63 0.99
CA ALA A 101 6.49 -0.89 -0.23
C ALA A 101 7.38 0.36 -0.36
N ILE A 102 7.61 1.13 0.71
CA ILE A 102 8.53 2.28 0.70
C ILE A 102 9.96 1.84 0.37
N ILE A 103 10.44 0.75 0.97
CA ILE A 103 11.81 0.26 0.77
C ILE A 103 12.01 -0.21 -0.68
N MET A 104 11.05 -0.97 -1.22
CA MET A 104 11.16 -1.60 -2.54
C MET A 104 10.81 -0.68 -3.70
N ALA A 105 9.94 0.32 -3.50
CA ALA A 105 9.50 1.20 -4.57
C ALA A 105 10.66 2.02 -5.17
N PRO A 106 10.64 2.33 -6.48
CA PRO A 106 11.62 3.26 -7.07
C PRO A 106 11.61 4.62 -6.37
N VAL A 107 12.76 5.30 -6.31
CA VAL A 107 12.83 6.71 -5.87
C VAL A 107 11.88 7.55 -6.72
N SER A 108 11.29 8.59 -6.12
CA SER A 108 10.22 9.45 -6.66
C SER A 108 8.81 8.83 -6.68
N SER A 109 8.66 7.57 -6.30
CA SER A 109 7.34 6.97 -6.05
C SER A 109 6.62 7.66 -4.89
N VAL A 110 5.30 7.49 -4.84
CA VAL A 110 4.46 7.98 -3.74
C VAL A 110 3.66 6.82 -3.15
N ILE A 111 3.70 6.70 -1.82
CA ILE A 111 2.83 5.80 -1.05
C ILE A 111 1.75 6.67 -0.42
N ILE A 112 0.50 6.28 -0.57
CA ILE A 112 -0.65 6.94 0.03
C ILE A 112 -1.31 5.90 0.93
N TYR A 113 -1.32 6.15 2.23
CA TYR A 113 -1.94 5.24 3.20
C TYR A 113 -2.98 5.97 4.05
N GLY A 114 -4.03 5.25 4.44
CA GLY A 114 -5.07 5.78 5.30
C GLY A 114 -4.64 5.74 6.75
N LEU A 115 -4.70 6.88 7.45
CA LEU A 115 -4.58 6.93 8.89
C LEU A 115 -5.98 7.10 9.50
N PRO A 116 -6.40 6.22 10.44
CA PRO A 116 -7.68 6.37 11.12
C PRO A 116 -7.84 7.78 11.70
N ASP A 117 -8.98 8.41 11.41
CA ASP A 117 -9.38 9.74 11.92
C ASP A 117 -8.53 10.94 11.46
N GLU A 118 -7.42 10.71 10.76
CA GLU A 118 -6.53 11.75 10.24
C GLU A 118 -6.56 11.88 8.71
N GLY A 119 -7.11 10.87 8.01
CA GLY A 119 -7.28 10.89 6.56
C GLY A 119 -6.11 10.24 5.81
N ALA A 120 -5.89 10.63 4.55
CA ALA A 120 -4.85 10.02 3.72
C ALA A 120 -3.51 10.75 3.91
N VAL A 121 -2.46 9.99 4.21
CA VAL A 121 -1.08 10.50 4.30
C VAL A 121 -0.32 10.13 3.04
N LEU A 122 0.39 11.08 2.45
CA LEU A 122 1.25 10.88 1.28
C LEU A 122 2.72 10.89 1.71
N VAL A 123 3.43 9.82 1.38
CA VAL A 123 4.88 9.67 1.60
C VAL A 123 5.58 9.58 0.26
N ARG A 124 6.51 10.50 0.01
CA ARG A 124 7.39 10.43 -1.16
C ARG A 124 8.59 9.53 -0.87
N VAL A 125 8.87 8.62 -1.79
CA VAL A 125 10.03 7.72 -1.69
C VAL A 125 11.29 8.47 -2.08
N THR A 126 12.19 8.60 -1.11
CA THR A 126 13.54 9.13 -1.27
C THR A 126 14.52 8.12 -0.69
N GLU A 127 15.80 8.22 -1.08
CA GLU A 127 16.86 7.39 -0.49
C GLU A 127 16.94 7.55 1.04
N GLU A 128 16.74 8.76 1.54
CA GLU A 128 16.68 9.03 2.98
C GLU A 128 15.50 8.31 3.64
N LYS A 129 14.29 8.43 3.06
CA LYS A 129 13.10 7.78 3.61
C LYS A 129 13.24 6.26 3.60
N LYS A 130 13.85 5.68 2.57
CA LYS A 130 14.16 4.24 2.54
C LYS A 130 15.07 3.83 3.69
N LYS A 131 16.16 4.58 3.94
CA LYS A 131 17.09 4.31 5.04
C LYS A 131 16.43 4.44 6.41
N GLU A 132 15.58 5.46 6.59
CA GLU A 132 14.82 5.68 7.82
C GLU A 132 13.91 4.48 8.14
N ILE A 133 13.12 4.03 7.16
CA ILE A 133 12.19 2.92 7.32
C ILE A 133 12.95 1.60 7.51
N GLN A 134 14.06 1.39 6.79
CA GLN A 134 14.92 0.22 7.01
C GLN A 134 15.45 0.17 8.45
N SER A 135 15.94 1.30 8.97
CA SER A 135 16.43 1.38 10.35
C SER A 135 15.31 1.14 11.38
N LEU A 136 14.08 1.58 11.09
CA LEU A 136 12.93 1.33 11.94
C LEU A 136 12.58 -0.17 11.97
N LEU A 137 12.55 -0.84 10.82
CA LEU A 137 12.29 -2.28 10.74
C LEU A 137 13.36 -3.10 11.45
N ASP A 138 14.64 -2.72 11.33
CA ASP A 138 15.74 -3.42 11.99
C ASP A 138 15.60 -3.33 13.52
N LYS A 139 15.15 -2.18 14.06
CA LYS A 139 14.85 -2.02 15.48
C LYS A 139 13.66 -2.85 15.95
N MET A 140 12.62 -2.98 15.13
CA MET A 140 11.45 -3.82 15.45
C MET A 140 11.84 -5.29 15.57
N LYS A 141 12.68 -5.80 14.65
CA LYS A 141 13.19 -7.18 14.71
C LYS A 141 13.99 -7.45 15.99
N CYS A 142 14.83 -6.51 16.41
CA CYS A 142 15.59 -6.63 17.65
C CYS A 142 14.72 -6.62 18.93
N MET A 143 13.45 -6.20 18.86
CA MET A 143 12.54 -6.22 20.01
C MET A 143 11.85 -7.57 20.21
N GLU A 144 11.84 -8.45 19.22
CA GLU A 144 11.23 -9.80 19.31
C GLU A 144 12.18 -10.85 19.93
N GLU A 145 13.47 -10.53 20.10
CA GLU A 145 14.49 -11.42 20.65
C GLU A 145 14.70 -11.29 22.19
N LYS A 146 13.71 -10.81 22.95
CA LYS A 146 13.80 -10.69 24.42
C LYS A 146 12.67 -11.37 25.19
#